data_AF-A0A2V9G1T7-F1
#
_entry.id   AF-A0A2V9G1T7-F1
#
_cell.length_a   1.000
_cell.length_b   1.000
_cell.length_c   1.000
_cell.angle_alpha   90.00
_cell.angle_beta   90.00
_cell.angle_gamma   90.00
#
_symmetry.space_group_name_H-M   'P 1'
#
loop_
_entity.id
_entity.type
_entity.pdbx_description
1 polymer ?
#
loop_
_entity_poly.entity_id
_entity_poly.type
_entity_poly.pdbx_seq_one_letter_code
_entity_poly.pdbx_strand_id
1 'polypeptide(L)'
;MRLHGYAPRPAHIKWLLDSDPAIRWQVMRNLTGEAPNAIAAERSRVATEGWGAKLLALQSPAGSWGGPKWDLITLYSLVVLKDLGLDPASKEARKMIDRVDKRLVFKWLNNR
;
A
#
# COMPACT_ATOMS: atom_id res chain seq x y z
N MET A 1 24.83 -7.20 -6.08
CA MET A 1 24.84 -8.57 -6.63
C MET A 1 23.68 -8.70 -7.61
N ARG A 2 23.92 -8.52 -8.92
CA ARG A 2 22.89 -8.78 -9.94
C ARG A 2 22.84 -10.28 -10.14
N LEU A 3 21.71 -10.91 -9.83
CA LEU A 3 21.46 -12.31 -10.16
C LEU A 3 21.34 -12.41 -11.69
N HIS A 4 22.48 -12.55 -12.37
CA HIS A 4 22.51 -12.83 -13.80
C HIS A 4 22.08 -14.29 -14.00
N GLY A 5 20.90 -14.51 -14.59
CA GLY A 5 20.55 -15.78 -15.23
C GLY A 5 19.21 -16.42 -14.85
N TYR A 6 18.48 -15.95 -13.84
CA TYR A 6 17.17 -16.53 -13.52
C TYR A 6 16.03 -15.78 -14.22
N ALA A 7 15.58 -16.31 -15.35
CA ALA A 7 14.29 -15.94 -15.92
C ALA A 7 13.17 -16.68 -15.15
N PRO A 8 12.18 -15.98 -14.58
CA PRO A 8 11.09 -16.63 -13.86
C PRO A 8 10.30 -17.54 -14.82
N ARG A 9 10.09 -18.80 -14.42
CA ARG A 9 9.33 -19.77 -15.22
C ARG A 9 7.90 -19.27 -15.44
N PRO A 10 7.28 -19.51 -16.62
CA PRO A 10 5.92 -19.07 -16.92
C PRO A 10 4.88 -19.51 -15.88
N ALA A 11 5.02 -20.72 -15.32
CA ALA A 11 4.14 -21.22 -14.26
C ALA A 11 4.20 -20.37 -12.98
N HIS A 12 5.37 -19.84 -12.61
CA HIS A 12 5.50 -18.97 -11.44
C HIS A 12 4.86 -17.61 -11.67
N ILE A 13 5.04 -17.03 -12.88
CA ILE A 13 4.37 -15.77 -13.25
C ILE A 13 2.85 -15.95 -13.23
N LYS A 14 2.34 -17.05 -13.78
CA LYS A 14 0.91 -17.38 -13.74
C LYS A 14 0.39 -17.44 -12.31
N TRP A 15 1.10 -18.12 -11.41
CA TRP A 15 0.71 -18.21 -9.99
C TRP A 15 0.74 -16.84 -9.29
N LEU A 16 1.78 -16.04 -9.53
CA LEU A 16 1.90 -14.67 -9.00
C LEU A 16 0.81 -13.73 -9.53
N LEU A 17 0.41 -13.91 -10.79
CA LEU A 17 -0.70 -13.16 -11.38
C LEU A 17 -2.05 -13.61 -10.79
N ASP A 18 -2.19 -14.85 -10.35
CA ASP A 18 -3.41 -15.38 -9.70
C ASP A 18 -3.47 -15.08 -8.18
N SER A 19 -2.67 -14.13 -7.71
CA SER A 19 -2.55 -13.77 -6.29
C SER A 19 -3.30 -12.46 -5.96
N ASP A 20 -3.17 -12.03 -4.70
CA ASP A 20 -3.73 -10.75 -4.20
C ASP A 20 -3.40 -9.57 -5.13
N PRO A 21 -4.32 -8.60 -5.32
CA PRO A 21 -4.06 -7.41 -6.12
C PRO A 21 -2.74 -6.73 -5.77
N ALA A 22 -2.37 -6.66 -4.48
CA ALA A 22 -1.14 -6.04 -4.01
C ALA A 22 0.14 -6.70 -4.57
N ILE A 23 0.06 -7.97 -4.96
CA ILE A 23 1.14 -8.70 -5.63
C ILE A 23 0.98 -8.56 -7.15
N ARG A 24 -0.23 -8.83 -7.65
CA ARG A 24 -0.53 -8.92 -9.08
C ARG A 24 -0.13 -7.66 -9.86
N TRP A 25 -0.47 -6.46 -9.36
CA TRP A 25 -0.12 -5.21 -10.06
C TRP A 25 1.40 -5.00 -10.16
N GLN A 26 2.16 -5.46 -9.15
CA GLN A 26 3.62 -5.36 -9.14
C GLN A 26 4.26 -6.34 -10.12
N VAL A 27 3.68 -7.53 -10.25
CA VAL A 27 4.09 -8.53 -11.23
C VAL A 27 3.82 -8.00 -12.64
N MET A 28 2.65 -7.41 -12.88
CA MET A 28 2.33 -6.77 -14.15
C MET A 28 3.34 -5.67 -14.52
N ARG A 29 3.65 -4.80 -13.56
CA ARG A 29 4.61 -3.70 -13.74
C ARG A 29 6.04 -4.20 -14.02
N ASN A 30 6.48 -5.20 -13.27
CA ASN A 30 7.91 -5.53 -13.21
C ASN A 30 8.30 -6.72 -14.11
N LEU A 31 7.36 -7.62 -14.43
CA LEU A 31 7.68 -8.94 -15.00
C LEU A 31 6.96 -9.27 -16.31
N THR A 32 5.90 -8.55 -16.68
CA THR A 32 5.11 -8.88 -17.89
C THR A 32 5.12 -7.79 -18.97
N GLY A 33 5.55 -6.57 -18.65
CA GLY A 33 5.58 -5.45 -19.62
C GLY A 33 4.19 -4.91 -19.99
N GLU A 34 3.21 -5.09 -19.10
CA GLU A 34 1.83 -4.61 -19.30
C GLU A 34 1.75 -3.09 -19.42
N ALA A 35 0.70 -2.61 -20.09
CA ALA A 35 0.51 -1.19 -20.31
C ALA A 35 0.24 -0.42 -18.99
N PRO A 36 0.70 0.84 -18.86
CA PRO A 36 0.55 1.62 -17.62
C PRO A 36 -0.90 1.75 -17.12
N ASN A 37 -1.87 1.84 -18.04
CA ASN A 37 -3.30 1.89 -17.71
C ASN A 37 -3.82 0.57 -17.13
N ALA A 38 -3.38 -0.58 -17.65
CA ALA A 38 -3.73 -1.90 -17.12
C ALA A 38 -3.14 -2.10 -15.71
N ILE A 39 -1.90 -1.68 -15.50
CA ILE A 39 -1.24 -1.70 -14.19
C ILE A 39 -1.98 -0.80 -13.19
N ALA A 40 -2.34 0.42 -13.60
CA ALA A 40 -3.08 1.34 -12.73
C ALA A 40 -4.48 0.81 -12.37
N ALA A 41 -5.18 0.22 -13.34
CA ALA A 41 -6.47 -0.43 -13.11
C ALA A 41 -6.34 -1.58 -12.11
N GLU A 42 -5.34 -2.45 -12.27
CA GLU A 42 -5.10 -3.54 -11.32
C GLU A 42 -4.74 -3.01 -9.92
N ARG A 43 -3.85 -2.02 -9.84
CA ARG A 43 -3.45 -1.39 -8.58
C ARG A 43 -4.64 -0.75 -7.84
N SER A 44 -5.61 -0.20 -8.55
CA SER A 44 -6.80 0.41 -7.94
C SER A 44 -7.63 -0.58 -7.11
N ARG A 45 -7.57 -1.87 -7.45
CA ARG A 45 -8.28 -2.94 -6.74
C ARG A 45 -7.76 -3.16 -5.32
N VAL A 46 -6.52 -2.74 -5.00
CA VAL A 46 -5.94 -2.84 -3.65
C VAL A 46 -6.82 -2.17 -2.59
N ALA A 47 -7.55 -1.10 -2.94
CA ALA A 47 -8.43 -0.41 -2.01
C ALA A 47 -9.71 -1.19 -1.68
N THR A 48 -10.15 -2.10 -2.55
CA THR A 48 -11.48 -2.74 -2.50
C THR A 48 -11.43 -4.25 -2.39
N GLU A 49 -10.29 -4.86 -2.69
CA GLU A 49 -10.07 -6.29 -2.66
C GLU A 49 -8.82 -6.68 -1.85
N GLY A 50 -8.76 -7.94 -1.43
CA GLY A 50 -7.55 -8.52 -0.89
C GLY A 50 -7.10 -7.96 0.47
N TRP A 51 -5.79 -7.98 0.70
CA TRP A 51 -5.18 -7.55 1.95
C TRP A 51 -5.31 -6.05 2.21
N GLY A 52 -5.23 -5.22 1.16
CA GLY A 52 -5.38 -3.77 1.28
C GLY A 52 -6.77 -3.39 1.81
N ALA A 53 -7.82 -3.96 1.21
CA ALA A 53 -9.19 -3.75 1.65
C ALA A 53 -9.45 -4.28 3.07
N LYS A 54 -8.91 -5.46 3.41
CA LYS A 54 -9.00 -6.01 4.78
C LYS A 54 -8.37 -5.08 5.80
N LEU A 55 -7.18 -4.55 5.51
CA LEU A 55 -6.53 -3.61 6.40
C LEU A 55 -7.33 -2.31 6.51
N LEU A 56 -7.80 -1.74 5.39
CA LEU A 56 -8.66 -0.55 5.38
C LEU A 56 -9.94 -0.74 6.22
N ALA A 57 -10.55 -1.92 6.18
CA ALA A 57 -11.76 -2.23 6.95
C ALA A 57 -11.53 -2.26 8.47
N LEU A 58 -10.29 -2.48 8.93
CA LEU A 58 -9.93 -2.45 10.36
C LEU A 58 -9.70 -1.03 10.89
N GLN A 59 -9.72 -0.01 10.03
CA GLN A 59 -9.53 1.37 10.45
C GLN A 59 -10.68 1.83 11.36
N SER A 60 -10.34 2.38 12.53
CA SER A 60 -11.35 3.00 13.38
C SER A 60 -11.93 4.27 12.73
N PRO A 61 -13.12 4.75 13.15
CA PRO A 61 -13.64 6.05 12.72
C PRO A 61 -12.67 7.22 12.98
N ALA A 62 -11.85 7.10 14.03
CA ALA A 62 -10.80 8.06 14.40
C ALA A 62 -9.57 8.01 13.47
N GLY A 63 -9.46 6.99 12.61
CA GLY A 63 -8.43 6.86 11.57
C GLY A 63 -7.19 6.07 12.00
N SER A 64 -7.20 5.53 13.22
CA SER A 64 -6.13 4.70 13.77
C SER A 64 -6.46 3.21 13.66
N TRP A 65 -5.43 2.37 13.78
CA TRP A 65 -5.48 0.90 13.79
C TRP A 65 -5.25 0.28 15.17
N GLY A 66 -5.52 1.03 16.24
CA GLY A 66 -5.37 0.59 17.62
C GLY A 66 -4.61 1.61 18.46
N GLY A 67 -4.21 1.18 19.67
CA GLY A 67 -3.13 1.75 20.50
C GLY A 67 -3.35 3.08 21.25
N PRO A 68 -2.58 3.31 22.34
CA PRO A 68 -2.50 4.58 23.09
C PRO A 68 -1.73 5.68 22.32
N LYS A 69 -1.51 6.84 22.97
CA LYS A 69 -1.06 8.15 22.44
C LYS A 69 0.21 8.20 21.53
N TRP A 70 0.89 7.07 21.32
CA TRP A 70 2.09 6.91 20.48
C TRP A 70 1.98 5.67 19.58
N ASP A 71 0.82 5.51 18.94
CA ASP A 71 0.47 4.26 18.28
C ASP A 71 1.30 3.99 17.02
N LEU A 72 2.41 3.26 17.20
CA LEU A 72 3.22 2.72 16.11
C LEU A 72 2.40 1.80 15.19
N ILE A 73 1.29 1.21 15.66
CA ILE A 73 0.44 0.34 14.84
C ILE A 73 -0.19 1.13 13.71
N THR A 74 -0.69 2.35 13.97
CA THR A 74 -1.20 3.24 12.93
C THR A 74 -0.11 3.58 11.91
N LEU A 75 1.10 3.93 12.36
CA LEU A 75 2.23 4.20 11.47
C LEU A 75 2.56 2.97 10.59
N TYR A 76 2.71 1.79 11.20
CA TYR A 76 3.00 0.56 10.47
C TYR A 76 1.88 0.18 9.51
N SER A 77 0.62 0.38 9.88
CA SER A 77 -0.53 0.13 9.01
C SER A 77 -0.49 1.02 7.77
N LEU A 78 -0.15 2.30 7.92
CA LEU A 78 0.04 3.22 6.79
C LEU A 78 1.21 2.80 5.89
N VAL A 79 2.33 2.35 6.47
CA VAL A 79 3.47 1.82 5.72
C VAL A 79 3.07 0.58 4.93
N VAL A 80 2.36 -0.37 5.56
CA VAL A 80 1.86 -1.56 4.89
C VAL A 80 0.93 -1.20 3.74
N LEU A 81 -0.04 -0.29 3.93
CA LEU A 81 -0.92 0.17 2.84
C LEU A 81 -0.13 0.78 1.67
N LYS A 82 0.93 1.55 1.97
CA LYS A 82 1.82 2.12 0.95
C LYS A 82 2.55 1.02 0.18
N ASP A 83 3.06 0.02 0.88
CA ASP A 83 3.86 -1.07 0.28
C ASP A 83 3.00 -2.07 -0.51
N LEU A 84 1.76 -2.30 -0.07
CA LEU A 84 0.73 -3.02 -0.86
C LEU A 84 0.35 -2.27 -2.14
N GLY A 85 0.63 -0.97 -2.19
CA GLY A 85 0.37 -0.13 -3.35
C GLY A 85 -1.01 0.52 -3.33
N LEU A 86 -1.55 0.88 -2.17
CA LEU A 86 -2.72 1.75 -2.12
C LEU A 86 -2.46 3.01 -2.97
N ASP A 87 -3.40 3.35 -3.83
CA ASP A 87 -3.27 4.52 -4.71
C ASP A 87 -3.38 5.79 -3.85
N PRO A 88 -2.38 6.69 -3.86
CA PRO A 88 -2.47 7.97 -3.13
C PRO A 88 -3.60 8.88 -3.61
N ALA A 89 -4.12 8.68 -4.82
CA ALA A 89 -5.30 9.39 -5.34
C ALA A 89 -6.64 8.76 -4.91
N SER A 90 -6.62 7.57 -4.30
CA SER A 90 -7.85 6.92 -3.80
C SER A 90 -8.51 7.74 -2.68
N LYS A 91 -9.84 7.61 -2.55
CA LYS A 91 -10.61 8.32 -1.53
C LYS A 91 -10.13 7.99 -0.11
N GLU A 92 -9.78 6.72 0.10
CA GLU A 92 -9.27 6.17 1.34
C GLU A 92 -7.92 6.79 1.70
N ALA A 93 -6.97 6.81 0.76
CA ALA A 93 -5.66 7.43 0.97
C ALA A 93 -5.78 8.94 1.22
N ARG A 94 -6.57 9.65 0.39
CA ARG A 94 -6.80 11.09 0.55
C ARG A 94 -7.38 11.42 1.92
N LYS A 95 -8.36 10.66 2.40
CA LYS A 95 -8.93 10.83 3.74
C LYS A 95 -7.89 10.70 4.85
N MET A 96 -6.95 9.76 4.72
CA MET A 96 -5.87 9.57 5.71
C MET A 96 -4.81 10.67 5.63
N ILE A 97 -4.39 11.04 4.42
CA ILE A 97 -3.43 12.13 4.18
C ILE A 97 -3.97 13.44 4.74
N ASP A 98 -5.22 13.78 4.42
CA ASP A 98 -5.87 15.00 4.92
C ASP A 98 -5.99 15.02 6.46
N ARG A 99 -6.11 13.86 7.11
CA ARG A 99 -6.13 13.77 8.58
C ARG A 99 -4.77 14.07 9.19
N VAL A 100 -3.69 13.56 8.59
CA VAL A 100 -2.32 13.85 9.04
C VAL A 100 -2.03 15.32 8.81
N ASP A 101 -2.29 15.83 7.61
CA ASP A 101 -2.05 17.22 7.23
C ASP A 101 -2.73 18.22 8.20
N LYS A 102 -4.01 17.99 8.52
CA LYS A 102 -4.77 18.87 9.44
C LYS A 102 -4.38 18.76 10.90
N ARG A 103 -3.75 17.67 11.34
CA ARG A 103 -3.41 17.41 12.76
C ARG A 103 -1.92 17.52 13.04
N LEU A 104 -1.11 17.78 12.03
CA LEU A 104 0.32 17.91 12.16
C LEU A 104 0.66 19.19 12.94
N VAL A 105 1.30 19.03 14.10
CA VAL A 105 1.78 20.16 14.89
C VAL A 105 3.29 20.07 14.99
N PHE A 106 3.99 20.99 14.33
CA PHE A 106 5.43 21.14 14.51
C PHE A 106 5.71 21.80 15.86
N LYS A 107 6.37 21.06 16.76
CA LYS A 107 6.92 21.61 17.99
C LYS A 107 8.43 21.60 17.90
N TRP A 108 9.04 22.78 18.00
CA TRP A 108 10.47 22.91 18.16
C TRP A 108 10.87 22.39 19.54
N LEU A 109 11.73 21.38 19.58
CA LEU A 109 12.40 20.99 20.82
C LEU A 109 13.49 22.03 21.08
N ASN A 110 13.19 23.03 21.90
CA ASN A 110 14.20 23.96 22.39
C ASN A 110 15.13 23.20 23.33
N ASN A 111 16.25 22.70 22.81
CA ASN A 111 17.40 22.32 23.62
C ASN A 111 18.10 23.60 24.07
N ARG A 112 17.67 24.14 25.21
CA ARG A 112 18.52 25.01 26.03
C ARG A 112 19.33 24.14 26.97
#